data_AF-A0A9P8P7W2-F1
#
_entry.id   AF-A0A9P8P7W2-F1
#
_cell.length_a   1.000
_cell.length_b   1.000
_cell.length_c   1.000
_cell.angle_alpha   90.00
_cell.angle_beta   90.00
_cell.angle_gamma   90.00
#
_symmetry.space_group_name_H-M   'P 1'
#
loop_
_entity.id
_entity.type
_entity.pdbx_description
1 polymer ?
#
loop_
_entity_poly.entity_id
_entity_poly.type
_entity_poly.pdbx_seq_one_letter_code
_entity_poly.pdbx_strand_id
1 'polypeptide(L)'
;MRTNGSLTFALYCTAMSTRFIEVVVELEPYLDSLVVHPTSRNASRKTLTNKIRIIPILGPLRSRNTNAIATNYRATRVIYICWFIARLEALVCQTWRTGQFACWRESRISHRLITDTVLKQLLVSKNMSRFDGVLKKITRIPKRGHPSLAYDLFRPSTVSQTPPLVFLHGILGNRKHNRHAGKTLAENLKTSVLLPDLTNHGDSLNTPVHSYKGMSEDLAHLFREPALKETFANGYIMIGHSMGGKTAMYHALDYPDLVKAVITVDNIPYKNPEETSPEFGRFSKFFRFVESLPSENGLSRLEDVDRKLKELESDATFRKFLVSNFGKHKSDSFYHPKIPGKVLEDSLKSLIEFDVDPGKIYSGPLLIIRALNSPFVGTVDRPAVEKHFPNFDVVDFNTTHWVISDDEAGFVSAVKNWLSDQDLAG
;
A
#
# COMPACT_ATOMS: atom_id res chain seq x y z
N MET A 1 -25.45 -32.75 13.15
CA MET A 1 -24.30 -33.27 13.91
C MET A 1 -23.09 -32.42 13.54
N ARG A 2 -22.59 -31.60 14.47
CA ARG A 2 -21.41 -30.75 14.27
C ARG A 2 -20.16 -31.58 14.55
N THR A 3 -19.23 -31.61 13.59
CA THR A 3 -17.89 -32.15 13.78
C THR A 3 -17.03 -31.08 14.45
N ASN A 4 -16.50 -31.40 15.63
CA ASN A 4 -15.52 -30.57 16.34
C ASN A 4 -14.19 -30.61 15.58
N GLY A 5 -13.78 -29.48 15.00
CA GLY A 5 -12.46 -29.33 14.41
C GLY A 5 -11.44 -28.91 15.45
N SER A 6 -10.58 -29.82 15.88
CA SER A 6 -9.32 -29.49 16.56
C SER A 6 -8.31 -29.02 15.51
N LEU A 7 -7.76 -27.80 15.64
CA LEU A 7 -6.60 -27.37 14.85
C LEU A 7 -5.33 -27.75 15.61
N THR A 8 -4.56 -28.69 15.06
CA THR A 8 -3.23 -29.08 15.59
C THR A 8 -2.15 -28.31 14.84
N PHE A 9 -1.32 -27.54 15.55
CA PHE A 9 -0.12 -26.92 14.99
C PHE A 9 1.12 -27.64 15.51
N ALA A 10 1.96 -28.15 14.60
CA ALA A 10 3.29 -28.67 14.93
C ALA A 10 4.35 -27.59 14.65
N LEU A 11 5.02 -27.10 15.68
CA LEU A 11 6.19 -26.22 15.53
C LEU A 11 7.45 -27.09 15.35
N TYR A 12 8.12 -26.99 14.20
CA TYR A 12 9.44 -27.57 14.00
C TYR A 12 10.53 -26.57 14.42
N CYS A 13 11.24 -26.87 15.51
CA CYS A 13 12.48 -26.20 15.88
C CYS A 13 13.67 -27.12 15.60
N THR A 14 14.43 -26.86 14.54
CA THR A 14 15.73 -27.50 14.31
C THR A 14 16.81 -26.84 15.18
N ALA A 15 17.09 -27.44 16.32
CA ALA A 15 18.34 -27.25 17.04
C ALA A 15 18.88 -28.61 17.49
N MET A 16 20.16 -28.84 17.25
CA MET A 16 20.86 -30.10 17.51
C MET A 16 20.63 -30.62 18.94
N SER A 17 20.52 -31.94 19.05
CA SER A 17 20.26 -32.81 20.22
C SER A 17 18.79 -33.16 20.49
N THR A 18 18.57 -34.46 20.53
CA THR A 18 17.32 -35.23 20.57
C THR A 18 16.47 -34.96 21.81
N ARG A 19 15.24 -34.47 21.62
CA ARG A 19 13.98 -34.85 22.31
C ARG A 19 12.82 -33.95 21.84
N PHE A 20 11.74 -34.56 21.36
CA PHE A 20 10.52 -33.88 20.90
C PHE A 20 9.67 -33.42 22.11
N ILE A 21 9.09 -32.22 22.02
CA ILE A 21 8.05 -31.74 22.96
C ILE A 21 6.79 -31.53 22.11
N GLU A 22 5.77 -32.35 22.34
CA GLU A 22 4.44 -32.16 21.78
C GLU A 22 3.64 -31.23 22.71
N VAL A 23 3.01 -30.20 22.15
CA VAL A 23 2.11 -29.30 22.89
C VAL A 23 0.76 -29.29 22.20
N VAL A 24 -0.26 -29.82 22.85
CA VAL A 24 -1.65 -29.78 22.39
C VAL A 24 -2.35 -28.60 23.06
N VAL A 25 -3.02 -27.75 22.27
CA VAL A 25 -3.81 -26.62 22.76
C VAL A 25 -5.28 -26.89 22.44
N GLU A 26 -6.09 -27.14 23.45
CA GLU A 26 -7.55 -27.20 23.33
C GLU A 26 -8.17 -25.83 23.65
N LEU A 27 -9.12 -25.41 22.80
CA LEU A 27 -9.94 -24.23 23.02
C LEU A 27 -11.38 -24.69 23.28
N GLU A 28 -11.88 -24.55 24.51
CA GLU A 28 -13.29 -24.77 24.80
C GLU A 28 -14.13 -23.53 24.45
N PRO A 29 -15.29 -23.69 23.77
CA PRO A 29 -16.25 -22.61 23.60
C PRO A 29 -17.25 -22.60 24.76
N TYR A 30 -17.18 -21.61 25.65
CA TYR A 30 -18.30 -21.30 26.54
C TYR A 30 -19.26 -20.36 25.82
N LEU A 31 -20.40 -20.90 25.41
CA LEU A 31 -21.62 -20.15 25.10
C LEU A 31 -22.40 -20.04 26.41
N ASP A 32 -22.65 -18.82 26.89
CA ASP A 32 -23.81 -18.59 27.74
C ASP A 32 -24.45 -17.23 27.43
N SER A 33 -25.76 -17.31 27.29
CA SER A 33 -26.75 -16.30 26.97
C SER A 33 -26.79 -15.14 27.95
N LEU A 34 -26.89 -13.91 27.43
CA LEU A 34 -27.39 -12.76 28.19
C LEU A 34 -28.43 -11.99 27.36
N VAL A 35 -29.70 -12.27 27.68
CA VAL A 35 -30.87 -11.45 27.35
C VAL A 35 -30.77 -10.16 28.18
N VAL A 36 -30.89 -9.00 27.55
CA VAL A 36 -30.96 -7.70 28.25
C VAL A 36 -32.33 -7.09 27.98
N HIS A 37 -33.17 -7.01 29.02
CA HIS A 37 -34.34 -6.11 29.03
C HIS A 37 -33.96 -4.78 29.74
N PRO A 38 -34.58 -3.66 29.35
CA PRO A 38 -34.12 -2.33 29.73
C PRO A 38 -34.75 -1.90 31.06
N THR A 39 -33.93 -1.68 32.09
CA THR A 39 -34.17 -0.72 33.19
C THR A 39 -33.10 -0.90 34.28
N SER A 40 -32.08 -0.05 34.27
CA SER A 40 -31.49 0.55 35.49
C SER A 40 -30.22 1.31 35.12
N ARG A 41 -30.15 2.56 35.59
CA ARG A 41 -28.92 3.35 35.63
C ARG A 41 -27.98 2.70 36.65
N ASN A 42 -26.69 2.60 36.30
CA ASN A 42 -25.56 2.03 37.05
C ASN A 42 -25.30 0.53 36.89
N ALA A 43 -24.48 0.17 35.90
CA ALA A 43 -23.70 -1.07 35.92
C ALA A 43 -22.26 -0.80 35.44
N SER A 44 -21.33 -1.00 36.36
CA SER A 44 -19.87 -0.90 36.22
C SER A 44 -19.31 -1.82 35.12
N ARG A 45 -18.32 -1.32 34.36
CA ARG A 45 -17.47 -2.11 33.44
C ARG A 45 -16.93 -3.37 34.11
N LYS A 46 -17.42 -4.56 33.73
CA LYS A 46 -16.77 -5.85 34.01
C LYS A 46 -15.95 -6.28 32.79
N THR A 47 -14.65 -6.44 32.98
CA THR A 47 -13.69 -6.94 31.98
C THR A 47 -13.82 -8.46 31.84
N LEU A 48 -14.11 -8.96 30.62
CA LEU A 48 -14.02 -10.39 30.31
C LEU A 48 -12.55 -10.85 30.39
N THR A 49 -12.28 -11.92 31.13
CA THR A 49 -10.99 -12.61 31.14
C THR A 49 -11.18 -14.06 30.71
N ASN A 50 -10.74 -14.40 29.49
CA ASN A 50 -10.70 -15.80 29.05
C ASN A 50 -9.56 -16.51 29.79
N LYS A 51 -9.86 -17.64 30.46
CA LYS A 51 -8.87 -18.52 31.07
C LYS A 51 -8.44 -19.59 30.05
N ILE A 52 -7.16 -19.61 29.69
CA ILE A 52 -6.53 -20.68 28.90
C ILE A 52 -5.88 -21.65 29.90
N ARG A 53 -6.14 -22.95 29.76
CA ARG A 53 -5.53 -24.02 30.58
C ARG A 53 -4.53 -24.80 29.72
N ILE A 54 -3.30 -24.96 30.19
CA ILE A 54 -2.26 -25.76 29.54
C ILE A 54 -1.91 -26.91 30.49
N ILE A 55 -2.01 -28.16 30.02
CA ILE A 55 -1.65 -29.36 30.80
C ILE A 55 -0.27 -29.84 30.32
N PRO A 56 0.78 -29.77 31.16
CA PRO A 56 2.08 -30.34 30.80
C PRO A 56 2.05 -31.86 30.99
N ILE A 57 2.34 -32.62 29.93
CA ILE A 57 2.60 -34.07 30.06
C ILE A 57 4.07 -34.24 30.43
N LEU A 58 4.36 -34.46 31.71
CA LEU A 58 5.68 -34.86 32.18
C LEU A 58 5.56 -36.24 32.84
N GLY A 59 6.10 -37.27 32.19
CA GLY A 59 6.30 -38.58 32.82
C GLY A 59 7.32 -38.49 33.98
N PRO A 60 7.23 -39.35 35.01
CA PRO A 60 8.02 -39.20 36.22
C PRO A 60 9.48 -39.61 35.97
N LEU A 61 10.43 -38.69 36.16
CA LEU A 61 11.86 -38.99 36.19
C LEU A 61 12.45 -38.68 37.57
N ARG A 62 12.73 -39.75 38.33
CA ARG A 62 13.63 -39.73 39.50
C ARG A 62 15.07 -39.55 39.03
N SER A 63 15.75 -38.49 39.44
CA SER A 63 17.23 -38.42 39.40
C SER A 63 17.74 -37.27 40.26
N ARG A 64 18.57 -37.61 41.26
CA ARG A 64 19.36 -36.69 42.09
C ARG A 64 20.61 -36.30 41.31
N ASN A 65 20.58 -35.18 40.60
CA ASN A 65 21.80 -34.58 40.07
C ASN A 65 21.63 -33.07 39.82
N THR A 66 22.49 -32.26 40.43
CA THR A 66 22.41 -30.79 40.47
C THR A 66 22.63 -30.10 39.11
N ASN A 67 23.03 -30.84 38.07
CA ASN A 67 23.07 -30.35 36.69
C ASN A 67 21.69 -30.28 35.99
N ALA A 68 20.63 -30.87 36.57
CA ALA A 68 19.27 -30.80 36.00
C ALA A 68 18.58 -29.43 36.20
N ILE A 69 19.06 -28.61 37.15
CA ILE A 69 18.45 -27.32 37.50
C ILE A 69 18.74 -26.25 36.42
N ALA A 70 19.90 -26.32 35.75
CA ALA A 70 20.26 -25.40 34.66
C ALA A 70 19.44 -25.65 33.38
N THR A 71 19.05 -26.90 33.13
CA THR A 71 18.20 -27.28 31.99
C THR A 71 16.76 -26.81 32.20
N ASN A 72 16.27 -26.82 33.45
CA ASN A 72 14.95 -26.29 33.82
C ASN A 72 14.82 -24.77 33.58
N TYR A 73 15.86 -23.96 33.84
CA TYR A 73 15.82 -22.53 33.55
C TYR A 73 15.72 -22.19 32.04
N ARG A 74 16.31 -23.03 31.18
CA ARG A 74 16.18 -22.89 29.72
C ARG A 74 14.80 -23.33 29.23
N ALA A 75 14.26 -24.43 29.78
CA ALA A 75 12.92 -24.90 29.44
C ALA A 75 11.83 -23.90 29.86
N THR A 76 11.91 -23.32 31.07
CA THR A 76 10.96 -22.29 31.52
C THR A 76 11.02 -21.02 30.65
N ARG A 77 12.21 -20.61 30.18
CA ARG A 77 12.37 -19.48 29.26
C ARG A 77 11.76 -19.73 27.89
N VAL A 78 11.90 -20.95 27.35
CA VAL A 78 11.25 -21.34 26.09
C VAL A 78 9.73 -21.34 26.24
N ILE A 79 9.21 -21.85 27.37
CA ILE A 79 7.77 -21.84 27.67
C ILE A 79 7.21 -20.41 27.74
N TYR A 80 7.94 -19.46 28.34
CA TYR A 80 7.50 -18.06 28.39
C TYR A 80 7.52 -17.36 27.01
N ILE A 81 8.48 -17.69 26.16
CA ILE A 81 8.55 -17.16 24.79
C ILE A 81 7.42 -17.74 23.94
N CYS A 82 7.17 -19.05 24.03
CA CYS A 82 6.04 -19.70 23.37
C CYS A 82 4.69 -19.16 23.86
N TRP A 83 4.55 -18.92 25.17
CA TRP A 83 3.37 -18.27 25.77
C TRP A 83 3.16 -16.85 25.23
N PHE A 84 4.24 -16.07 25.04
CA PHE A 84 4.17 -14.70 24.52
C PHE A 84 3.80 -14.65 23.03
N ILE A 85 4.38 -15.54 22.20
CA ILE A 85 4.07 -15.64 20.77
C ILE A 85 2.62 -16.09 20.57
N ALA A 86 2.18 -17.13 21.27
CA ALA A 86 0.79 -17.61 21.20
C ALA A 86 -0.22 -16.53 21.62
N ARG A 87 0.13 -15.66 22.57
CA ARG A 87 -0.74 -14.56 23.01
C ARG A 87 -0.79 -13.41 22.00
N LEU A 88 0.30 -13.11 21.31
CA LEU A 88 0.34 -12.14 20.21
C LEU A 88 -0.48 -12.63 19.01
N GLU A 89 -0.30 -13.90 18.61
CA GLU A 89 -1.04 -14.49 17.50
C GLU A 89 -2.54 -14.63 17.81
N ALA A 90 -2.90 -15.00 19.05
CA ALA A 90 -4.31 -15.02 19.48
C ALA A 90 -4.94 -13.63 19.44
N LEU A 91 -4.21 -12.56 19.80
CA LEU A 91 -4.70 -11.19 19.74
C LEU A 91 -4.94 -10.74 18.29
N VAL A 92 -4.01 -11.07 17.39
CA VAL A 92 -4.10 -10.78 15.95
C VAL A 92 -5.25 -11.56 15.29
N CYS A 93 -5.41 -12.85 15.61
CA CYS A 93 -6.52 -13.66 15.11
C CYS A 93 -7.88 -13.22 15.66
N GLN A 94 -7.94 -12.73 16.91
CA GLN A 94 -9.18 -12.23 17.50
C GLN A 94 -9.61 -10.91 16.85
N THR A 95 -8.67 -10.01 16.52
CA THR A 95 -8.96 -8.79 15.73
C THR A 95 -9.41 -9.07 14.30
N TRP A 96 -8.97 -10.20 13.72
CA TRP A 96 -9.35 -10.60 12.37
C TRP A 96 -10.75 -11.23 12.32
N ARG A 97 -11.15 -11.98 13.36
CA ARG A 97 -12.46 -12.65 13.44
C ARG A 97 -13.63 -11.74 13.84
N THR A 98 -13.40 -10.65 14.57
CA THR A 98 -14.50 -9.79 15.07
C THR A 98 -14.77 -8.55 14.23
N GLY A 99 -14.00 -8.28 13.16
CA GLY A 99 -14.27 -7.19 12.21
C GLY A 99 -14.22 -5.77 12.80
N GLN A 100 -13.80 -5.58 14.05
CA GLN A 100 -13.74 -4.27 14.70
C GLN A 100 -12.40 -3.58 14.42
N PHE A 101 -12.28 -2.92 13.27
CA PHE A 101 -11.22 -1.94 12.99
C PHE A 101 -11.62 -0.50 13.32
N ALA A 102 -12.83 -0.27 13.84
CA ALA A 102 -13.30 1.04 14.25
C ALA A 102 -13.07 1.25 15.76
N CYS A 103 -11.93 1.87 16.12
CA CYS A 103 -11.70 2.75 17.28
C CYS A 103 -10.24 2.65 17.75
N TRP A 104 -9.32 3.30 17.03
CA TRP A 104 -7.94 3.51 17.49
C TRP A 104 -7.50 4.98 17.37
N ARG A 105 -8.46 5.92 17.40
CA ARG A 105 -8.17 7.37 17.39
C ARG A 105 -7.73 7.96 18.74
N GLU A 106 -7.80 7.21 19.84
CA GLU A 106 -7.40 7.71 21.17
C GLU A 106 -6.64 6.68 22.01
N SER A 107 -5.35 6.43 21.74
CA SER A 107 -4.47 5.85 22.77
C SER A 107 -2.97 6.08 22.55
N ARG A 108 -2.52 7.35 22.51
CA ARG A 108 -1.09 7.66 22.76
C ARG A 108 -0.66 7.36 24.22
N ILE A 109 -1.60 7.08 25.11
CA ILE A 109 -1.39 6.82 26.54
C ILE A 109 -1.14 5.32 26.84
N SER A 110 -1.68 4.39 26.04
CA SER A 110 -1.56 2.94 26.29
C SER A 110 -0.19 2.38 25.93
N HIS A 111 0.43 2.87 24.85
CA HIS A 111 1.74 2.43 24.41
C HIS A 111 2.84 2.73 25.43
N ARG A 112 2.78 3.88 26.11
CA ARG A 112 3.70 4.28 27.20
C ARG A 112 3.50 3.43 28.45
N LEU A 113 2.26 3.15 28.84
CA LEU A 113 1.98 2.35 30.04
C LEU A 113 2.41 0.88 29.89
N ILE A 114 2.24 0.31 28.69
CA ILE A 114 2.68 -1.06 28.37
C ILE A 114 4.21 -1.12 28.31
N THR A 115 4.87 -0.14 27.67
CA THR A 115 6.34 -0.11 27.64
C THR A 115 6.96 0.12 29.02
N ASP A 116 6.42 1.01 29.84
CA ASP A 116 6.96 1.29 31.19
C ASP A 116 6.75 0.14 32.18
N THR A 117 5.61 -0.56 32.10
CA THR A 117 5.35 -1.73 32.95
C THR A 117 6.23 -2.93 32.55
N VAL A 118 6.46 -3.10 31.24
CA VAL A 118 7.35 -4.13 30.68
C VAL A 118 8.82 -3.83 31.01
N LEU A 119 9.25 -2.57 30.90
CA LEU A 119 10.60 -2.13 31.31
C LEU A 119 10.83 -2.32 32.81
N LYS A 120 9.85 -1.97 33.66
CA LYS A 120 9.94 -2.18 35.11
C LYS A 120 9.99 -3.66 35.51
N GLN A 121 9.28 -4.55 34.82
CA GLN A 121 9.36 -5.99 35.10
C GLN A 121 10.66 -6.64 34.57
N LEU A 122 11.23 -6.12 33.47
CA LEU A 122 12.52 -6.59 32.95
C LEU A 122 13.72 -6.14 33.81
N LEU A 123 13.63 -4.97 34.44
CA LEU A 123 14.67 -4.39 35.32
C LEU A 123 14.90 -5.20 36.62
N VAL A 124 13.99 -6.10 37.01
CA VAL A 124 14.16 -6.96 38.20
C VAL A 124 15.11 -8.15 37.93
N SER A 125 15.48 -8.41 36.67
CA SER A 125 16.40 -9.51 36.34
C SER A 125 17.84 -9.03 36.10
N LYS A 126 18.75 -9.36 37.02
CA LYS A 126 20.20 -8.99 37.05
C LYS A 126 21.06 -9.56 35.91
N ASN A 127 20.63 -9.54 34.64
CA ASN A 127 21.46 -10.01 33.52
C ASN A 127 21.14 -9.28 32.20
N MET A 128 21.52 -8.00 32.11
CA MET A 128 21.25 -7.14 30.95
C MET A 128 22.20 -7.32 29.75
N SER A 129 23.37 -7.94 29.88
CA SER A 129 24.35 -7.98 28.77
C SER A 129 23.94 -8.91 27.60
N ARG A 130 23.11 -9.92 27.86
CA ARG A 130 22.65 -10.87 26.81
C ARG A 130 21.36 -10.44 26.11
N PHE A 131 20.60 -9.52 26.68
CA PHE A 131 19.35 -9.03 26.09
C PHE A 131 19.53 -7.81 25.21
N ASP A 132 20.59 -7.00 25.38
CA ASP A 132 20.89 -5.89 24.48
C ASP A 132 21.06 -6.34 23.02
N GLY A 133 21.64 -7.52 22.79
CA GLY A 133 21.77 -8.09 21.45
C GLY A 133 20.43 -8.54 20.85
N VAL A 134 19.50 -9.02 21.69
CA VAL A 134 18.17 -9.50 21.28
C VAL A 134 17.19 -8.33 21.13
N LEU A 135 17.23 -7.34 22.02
CA LEU A 135 16.49 -6.09 21.89
C LEU A 135 16.98 -5.30 20.67
N LYS A 136 18.28 -5.22 20.37
CA LYS A 136 18.77 -4.65 19.10
C LYS A 136 18.32 -5.42 17.86
N LYS A 137 18.03 -6.73 17.99
CA LYS A 137 17.47 -7.57 16.91
C LYS A 137 15.95 -7.43 16.77
N ILE A 138 15.21 -7.29 17.87
CA ILE A 138 13.74 -7.15 17.89
C ILE A 138 13.30 -5.70 17.64
N THR A 139 14.09 -4.70 18.03
CA THR A 139 13.95 -3.30 17.59
C THR A 139 14.41 -3.08 16.14
N ARG A 140 14.99 -4.11 15.52
CA ARG A 140 15.12 -4.27 14.07
C ARG A 140 14.03 -5.20 13.51
N ILE A 141 12.80 -5.15 14.01
CA ILE A 141 11.70 -5.15 13.04
C ILE A 141 11.98 -3.93 12.18
N PRO A 142 12.22 -4.05 10.87
CA PRO A 142 12.35 -2.86 10.05
C PRO A 142 11.08 -2.06 10.32
N LYS A 143 11.20 -0.88 10.96
CA LYS A 143 10.27 0.20 10.65
C LYS A 143 10.23 0.17 9.14
N ARG A 144 9.05 -0.06 8.55
CA ARG A 144 8.82 -0.02 7.10
C ARG A 144 9.74 1.08 6.57
N GLY A 145 10.84 0.70 5.93
CA GLY A 145 11.66 1.69 5.26
C GLY A 145 10.71 2.19 4.22
N HIS A 146 10.14 3.39 4.40
CA HIS A 146 9.19 3.90 3.44
C HIS A 146 9.90 3.85 2.09
N PRO A 147 9.36 3.10 1.11
CA PRO A 147 10.04 2.95 -0.16
C PRO A 147 10.19 4.35 -0.74
N SER A 148 11.44 4.82 -0.87
CA SER A 148 11.68 6.10 -1.54
C SER A 148 11.27 5.93 -3.00
N LEU A 149 10.32 6.74 -3.44
CA LEU A 149 9.84 6.71 -4.81
C LEU A 149 10.92 7.35 -5.70
N ALA A 150 11.26 6.71 -6.81
CA ALA A 150 12.09 7.33 -7.82
C ALA A 150 11.33 8.48 -8.47
N TYR A 151 11.97 9.61 -8.74
CA TYR A 151 11.29 10.77 -9.34
C TYR A 151 12.22 11.60 -10.24
N ASP A 152 11.59 12.33 -11.17
CA ASP A 152 12.18 13.46 -11.86
C ASP A 152 11.54 14.75 -11.31
N LEU A 153 12.33 15.81 -11.09
CA LEU A 153 11.83 17.12 -10.67
C LEU A 153 12.27 18.19 -11.66
N PHE A 154 11.30 18.81 -12.33
CA PHE A 154 11.53 19.96 -13.20
C PHE A 154 11.31 21.24 -12.41
N ARG A 155 12.30 22.12 -12.45
CA ARG A 155 12.21 23.48 -11.92
C ARG A 155 12.17 24.45 -13.10
N PRO A 156 11.26 25.44 -13.08
CA PRO A 156 11.15 26.41 -14.14
C PRO A 156 12.31 27.41 -14.08
N SER A 157 12.56 28.10 -15.19
CA SER A 157 13.56 29.18 -15.22
C SER A 157 13.12 30.42 -14.42
N THR A 158 11.81 30.61 -14.27
CA THR A 158 11.19 31.69 -13.48
C THR A 158 10.05 31.12 -12.65
N VAL A 159 9.83 31.63 -11.44
CA VAL A 159 8.81 31.09 -10.51
C VAL A 159 7.62 32.04 -10.43
N SER A 160 6.41 31.51 -10.61
CA SER A 160 5.13 32.19 -10.38
C SER A 160 4.55 31.82 -9.02
N GLN A 161 3.34 32.31 -8.72
CA GLN A 161 2.59 31.92 -7.51
C GLN A 161 1.82 30.59 -7.66
N THR A 162 1.89 29.94 -8.83
CA THR A 162 1.20 28.66 -9.05
C THR A 162 1.80 27.58 -8.15
N PRO A 163 0.99 26.88 -7.32
CA PRO A 163 1.49 25.75 -6.53
C PRO A 163 2.21 24.72 -7.41
N PRO A 164 3.23 24.01 -6.90
CA PRO A 164 3.92 22.99 -7.68
C PRO A 164 2.98 21.84 -8.05
N LEU A 165 3.27 21.19 -9.18
CA LEU A 165 2.49 20.06 -9.68
C LEU A 165 3.15 18.74 -9.31
N VAL A 166 2.33 17.74 -9.04
CA VAL A 166 2.72 16.33 -8.93
C VAL A 166 1.96 15.56 -10.00
N PHE A 167 2.67 15.00 -10.98
CA PHE A 167 2.05 14.39 -12.14
C PHE A 167 2.31 12.88 -12.20
N LEU A 168 1.25 12.12 -11.86
CA LEU A 168 1.22 10.68 -11.65
C LEU A 168 0.88 9.92 -12.94
N HIS A 169 1.60 8.84 -13.20
CA HIS A 169 1.34 7.96 -14.34
C HIS A 169 0.27 6.90 -14.03
N GLY A 170 -0.29 6.29 -15.08
CA GLY A 170 -1.21 5.15 -14.97
C GLY A 170 -0.51 3.80 -14.71
N ILE A 171 -1.29 2.72 -14.60
CA ILE A 171 -0.74 1.37 -14.43
C ILE A 171 0.20 1.01 -15.59
N LEU A 172 1.31 0.31 -15.31
CA LEU A 172 2.41 0.04 -16.26
C LEU A 172 3.15 1.30 -16.77
N GLY A 173 2.77 2.48 -16.28
CA GLY A 173 3.47 3.72 -16.55
C GLY A 173 4.74 3.87 -15.70
N ASN A 174 5.47 4.94 -15.97
CA ASN A 174 6.58 5.43 -15.18
C ASN A 174 6.78 6.93 -15.51
N ARG A 175 7.59 7.63 -14.72
CA ARG A 175 7.89 9.07 -14.80
C ARG A 175 8.38 9.52 -16.18
N LYS A 176 8.98 8.63 -16.97
CA LYS A 176 9.50 8.98 -18.30
C LYS A 176 8.38 9.22 -19.32
N HIS A 177 7.21 8.60 -19.14
CA HIS A 177 6.09 8.76 -20.07
C HIS A 177 5.49 10.17 -20.06
N ASN A 178 5.50 10.83 -18.90
CA ASN A 178 4.95 12.18 -18.74
C ASN A 178 6.05 13.26 -18.78
N ARG A 179 7.28 12.90 -19.15
CA ARG A 179 8.46 13.76 -18.97
C ARG A 179 8.42 15.01 -19.84
N HIS A 180 8.01 14.87 -21.11
CA HIS A 180 7.92 15.98 -22.05
C HIS A 180 6.81 16.94 -21.63
N ALA A 181 5.58 16.46 -21.48
CA ALA A 181 4.45 17.22 -20.92
C ALA A 181 4.79 17.90 -19.57
N GLY A 182 5.44 17.19 -18.64
CA GLY A 182 5.82 17.74 -17.34
C GLY A 182 6.83 18.88 -17.44
N LYS A 183 7.81 18.79 -18.35
CA LYS A 183 8.74 19.90 -18.63
C LYS A 183 8.01 21.09 -19.26
N THR A 184 7.11 20.84 -20.21
CA THR A 184 6.32 21.89 -20.85
C THR A 184 5.42 22.60 -19.84
N LEU A 185 4.76 21.85 -18.95
CA LEU A 185 3.96 22.42 -17.85
C LEU A 185 4.80 23.26 -16.89
N ALA A 186 6.01 22.79 -16.53
CA ALA A 186 6.89 23.53 -15.63
C ALA A 186 7.21 24.93 -16.20
N GLU A 187 7.61 25.01 -17.47
CA GLU A 187 7.91 26.29 -18.11
C GLU A 187 6.67 27.16 -18.34
N ASN A 188 5.56 26.57 -18.79
CA ASN A 188 4.33 27.33 -19.10
C ASN A 188 3.65 27.90 -17.85
N LEU A 189 3.64 27.14 -16.75
CA LEU A 189 3.05 27.56 -15.46
C LEU A 189 4.06 28.25 -14.56
N LYS A 190 5.35 28.23 -14.93
CA LYS A 190 6.44 28.80 -14.14
C LYS A 190 6.44 28.23 -12.72
N THR A 191 6.26 26.92 -12.57
CA THR A 191 6.27 26.24 -11.27
C THR A 191 6.96 24.88 -11.35
N SER A 192 7.30 24.32 -10.19
CA SER A 192 7.97 23.01 -10.14
C SER A 192 7.00 21.88 -10.51
N VAL A 193 7.47 20.90 -11.26
CA VAL A 193 6.69 19.70 -11.63
C VAL A 193 7.46 18.45 -11.22
N LEU A 194 6.86 17.65 -10.34
CA LEU A 194 7.38 16.37 -9.87
C LEU A 194 6.72 15.22 -10.62
N LEU A 195 7.53 14.31 -11.14
CA LEU A 195 7.11 13.08 -11.79
C LEU A 195 7.64 11.88 -11.01
N PRO A 196 6.87 11.32 -10.06
CA PRO A 196 7.26 10.11 -9.36
C PRO A 196 6.93 8.87 -10.19
N ASP A 197 7.76 7.84 -10.06
CA ASP A 197 7.35 6.46 -10.28
C ASP A 197 6.54 6.02 -9.06
N LEU A 198 5.27 5.66 -9.27
CA LEU A 198 4.44 5.11 -8.20
C LEU A 198 4.99 3.74 -7.75
N THR A 199 4.63 3.35 -6.54
CA THR A 199 5.01 2.06 -5.95
C THR A 199 4.73 0.92 -6.92
N ASN A 200 5.66 -0.04 -7.01
CA ASN A 200 5.62 -1.18 -7.94
C ASN A 200 5.78 -0.83 -9.44
N HIS A 201 6.25 0.37 -9.76
CA HIS A 201 6.49 0.82 -11.12
C HIS A 201 7.86 1.48 -11.29
N GLY A 202 8.32 1.51 -12.54
CA GLY A 202 9.53 2.25 -12.91
C GLY A 202 10.77 1.81 -12.15
N ASP A 203 11.46 2.75 -11.52
CA ASP A 203 12.64 2.50 -10.68
C ASP A 203 12.30 2.58 -9.17
N SER A 204 11.02 2.72 -8.81
CA SER A 204 10.55 2.66 -7.42
C SER A 204 10.57 1.23 -6.89
N LEU A 205 10.69 1.08 -5.57
CA LEU A 205 10.78 -0.23 -4.93
C LEU A 205 9.48 -1.04 -5.13
N ASN A 206 9.68 -2.33 -5.40
CA ASN A 206 8.60 -3.31 -5.41
C ASN A 206 8.22 -3.70 -3.97
N THR A 207 6.92 -3.79 -3.73
CA THR A 207 6.31 -4.10 -2.45
C THR A 207 5.18 -5.11 -2.64
N PRO A 208 4.83 -5.90 -1.61
CA PRO A 208 3.77 -6.91 -1.73
C PRO A 208 2.35 -6.33 -1.70
N VAL A 209 2.20 -5.00 -1.58
CA VAL A 209 0.90 -4.33 -1.45
C VAL A 209 0.78 -3.27 -2.53
N HIS A 210 -0.34 -3.26 -3.26
CA HIS A 210 -0.63 -2.24 -4.25
C HIS A 210 -2.07 -1.74 -4.10
N SER A 211 -2.21 -0.54 -3.53
CA SER A 211 -3.52 0.08 -3.26
C SER A 211 -3.41 1.60 -3.30
N TYR A 212 -4.54 2.28 -3.52
CA TYR A 212 -4.58 3.75 -3.50
C TYR A 212 -4.13 4.33 -2.16
N LYS A 213 -4.52 3.69 -1.05
CA LYS A 213 -4.01 4.05 0.29
C LYS A 213 -2.49 3.95 0.38
N GLY A 214 -1.90 2.85 -0.12
CA GLY A 214 -0.45 2.67 -0.09
C GLY A 214 0.27 3.74 -0.92
N MET A 215 -0.20 3.98 -2.15
CA MET A 215 0.39 5.01 -3.02
C MET A 215 0.22 6.43 -2.44
N SER A 216 -0.93 6.73 -1.84
CA SER A 216 -1.19 8.00 -1.14
C SER A 216 -0.21 8.21 0.04
N GLU A 217 -0.01 7.17 0.85
CA GLU A 217 0.97 7.19 1.94
C GLU A 217 2.39 7.42 1.41
N ASP A 218 2.81 6.67 0.39
CA ASP A 218 4.15 6.77 -0.19
C ASP A 218 4.41 8.17 -0.77
N LEU A 219 3.42 8.82 -1.40
CA LEU A 219 3.50 10.22 -1.84
C LEU A 219 3.66 11.18 -0.64
N ALA A 220 2.87 11.00 0.43
CA ALA A 220 3.00 11.83 1.63
C ALA A 220 4.37 11.66 2.31
N HIS A 221 5.00 10.49 2.16
CA HIS A 221 6.38 10.28 2.61
C HIS A 221 7.39 10.95 1.69
N LEU A 222 7.23 10.84 0.38
CA LEU A 222 8.06 11.51 -0.61
C LEU A 222 8.11 13.03 -0.38
N PHE A 223 6.97 13.69 -0.14
CA PHE A 223 6.93 15.14 0.09
C PHE A 223 7.59 15.59 1.39
N ARG A 224 7.91 14.67 2.32
CA ARG A 224 8.65 14.99 3.55
C ARG A 224 10.15 14.84 3.39
N GLU A 225 10.62 14.31 2.27
CA GLU A 225 12.06 14.21 1.99
C GLU A 225 12.68 15.62 1.96
N PRO A 226 13.89 15.82 2.52
CA PRO A 226 14.52 17.13 2.59
C PRO A 226 14.61 17.88 1.25
N ALA A 227 14.77 17.15 0.14
CA ALA A 227 14.88 17.71 -1.20
C ALA A 227 13.55 18.26 -1.78
N LEU A 228 12.41 17.86 -1.21
CA LEU A 228 11.07 18.20 -1.70
C LEU A 228 10.26 19.01 -0.68
N LYS A 229 10.56 18.83 0.62
CA LYS A 229 9.78 19.38 1.72
C LYS A 229 9.44 20.85 1.56
N GLU A 230 10.43 21.69 1.24
CA GLU A 230 10.19 23.13 1.10
C GLU A 230 9.30 23.45 -0.09
N THR A 231 9.54 22.83 -1.24
CA THR A 231 8.76 23.05 -2.47
C THR A 231 7.29 22.69 -2.27
N PHE A 232 6.99 21.59 -1.59
CA PHE A 232 5.62 21.05 -1.46
C PHE A 232 4.96 21.34 -0.10
N ALA A 233 5.57 22.14 0.78
CA ALA A 233 5.08 22.41 2.14
C ALA A 233 3.75 23.18 2.17
N ASN A 234 3.55 24.12 1.24
CA ASN A 234 2.39 25.02 1.21
C ASN A 234 1.27 24.52 0.29
N GLY A 235 1.33 23.24 -0.08
CA GLY A 235 0.37 22.58 -0.95
C GLY A 235 0.83 22.45 -2.40
N TYR A 236 0.06 21.70 -3.17
CA TYR A 236 0.39 21.28 -4.52
C TYR A 236 -0.85 20.90 -5.33
N ILE A 237 -0.70 20.93 -6.65
CA ILE A 237 -1.71 20.47 -7.60
C ILE A 237 -1.36 19.03 -7.99
N MET A 238 -2.36 18.15 -8.01
CA MET A 238 -2.15 16.77 -8.44
C MET A 238 -2.74 16.54 -9.83
N ILE A 239 -1.95 15.93 -10.71
CA ILE A 239 -2.39 15.44 -12.01
C ILE A 239 -2.18 13.94 -12.02
N GLY A 240 -3.14 13.18 -12.53
CA GLY A 240 -2.98 11.73 -12.60
C GLY A 240 -3.68 11.11 -13.81
N HIS A 241 -2.95 10.26 -14.54
CA HIS A 241 -3.53 9.45 -15.62
C HIS A 241 -4.03 8.11 -15.11
N SER A 242 -5.26 7.74 -15.47
CA SER A 242 -5.84 6.42 -15.17
C SER A 242 -5.71 6.06 -13.66
N MET A 243 -4.98 5.01 -13.31
CA MET A 243 -4.62 4.65 -11.91
C MET A 243 -4.03 5.83 -11.12
N GLY A 244 -3.19 6.65 -11.75
CA GLY A 244 -2.64 7.86 -11.15
C GLY A 244 -3.73 8.90 -10.84
N GLY A 245 -4.79 8.98 -11.66
CA GLY A 245 -5.94 9.86 -11.43
C GLY A 245 -6.72 9.49 -10.17
N LYS A 246 -7.03 8.19 -10.00
CA LYS A 246 -7.61 7.68 -8.75
C LYS A 246 -6.69 7.85 -7.55
N THR A 247 -5.38 7.69 -7.75
CA THR A 247 -4.39 7.94 -6.70
C THR A 247 -4.41 9.41 -6.27
N ALA A 248 -4.47 10.35 -7.22
CA ALA A 248 -4.56 11.78 -6.95
C ALA A 248 -5.86 12.15 -6.22
N MET A 249 -7.00 11.64 -6.68
CA MET A 249 -8.30 11.83 -6.03
C MET A 249 -8.30 11.25 -4.61
N TYR A 250 -7.79 10.03 -4.42
CA TYR A 250 -7.68 9.40 -3.11
C TYR A 250 -6.78 10.21 -2.16
N HIS A 251 -5.65 10.71 -2.67
CA HIS A 251 -4.73 11.53 -1.90
C HIS A 251 -5.34 12.88 -1.49
N ALA A 252 -6.12 13.51 -2.37
CA ALA A 252 -6.84 14.73 -2.07
C ALA A 252 -7.87 14.55 -0.93
N LEU A 253 -8.50 13.38 -0.85
CA LEU A 253 -9.40 13.03 0.25
C LEU A 253 -8.66 12.76 1.58
N ASP A 254 -7.40 12.30 1.52
CA ASP A 254 -6.56 12.09 2.72
C ASP A 254 -5.87 13.36 3.22
N TYR A 255 -5.54 14.27 2.30
CA TYR A 255 -4.75 15.48 2.55
C TYR A 255 -5.41 16.73 1.93
N PRO A 256 -6.68 17.03 2.26
CA PRO A 256 -7.45 18.10 1.61
C PRO A 256 -6.85 19.50 1.84
N ASP A 257 -6.11 19.70 2.94
CA ASP A 257 -5.47 20.99 3.25
C ASP A 257 -4.22 21.27 2.39
N LEU A 258 -3.61 20.22 1.83
CA LEU A 258 -2.39 20.32 1.02
C LEU A 258 -2.68 20.25 -0.48
N VAL A 259 -3.70 19.51 -0.90
CA VAL A 259 -4.04 19.42 -2.32
C VAL A 259 -4.86 20.65 -2.71
N LYS A 260 -4.32 21.47 -3.62
CA LYS A 260 -4.95 22.73 -4.07
C LYS A 260 -5.90 22.52 -5.24
N ALA A 261 -5.61 21.54 -6.10
CA ALA A 261 -6.46 21.13 -7.20
C ALA A 261 -6.13 19.69 -7.62
N VAL A 262 -7.10 19.00 -8.22
CA VAL A 262 -6.90 17.68 -8.82
C VAL A 262 -7.28 17.72 -10.29
N ILE A 263 -6.44 17.13 -11.14
CA ILE A 263 -6.72 16.92 -12.56
C ILE A 263 -6.62 15.41 -12.83
N THR A 264 -7.73 14.75 -13.10
CA THR A 264 -7.77 13.33 -13.47
C THR A 264 -7.85 13.20 -14.99
N VAL A 265 -6.92 12.43 -15.56
CA VAL A 265 -6.84 12.16 -17.00
C VAL A 265 -7.41 10.77 -17.25
N ASP A 266 -8.60 10.76 -17.82
CA ASP A 266 -9.39 9.59 -18.21
C ASP A 266 -9.60 8.59 -17.06
N ASN A 267 -10.01 9.13 -15.91
CA ASN A 267 -10.47 8.35 -14.75
C ASN A 267 -11.47 9.13 -13.88
N ILE A 268 -12.20 8.43 -13.01
CA ILE A 268 -13.38 8.90 -12.27
C ILE A 268 -13.44 8.26 -10.87
N PRO A 269 -14.06 8.93 -9.87
CA PRO A 269 -14.09 8.50 -8.46
C PRO A 269 -15.18 7.46 -8.17
N TYR A 270 -15.36 6.47 -9.05
CA TYR A 270 -16.26 5.33 -8.84
C TYR A 270 -15.78 4.11 -9.62
N LYS A 271 -16.49 2.99 -9.48
CA LYS A 271 -16.15 1.73 -10.15
C LYS A 271 -16.15 1.92 -11.66
N ASN A 272 -14.99 1.74 -12.29
CA ASN A 272 -14.83 1.92 -13.74
C ASN A 272 -13.45 1.51 -14.26
N PRO A 273 -13.34 0.98 -15.50
CA PRO A 273 -14.40 0.40 -16.33
C PRO A 273 -14.84 -0.96 -15.76
N GLU A 274 -15.70 -1.69 -16.46
CA GLU A 274 -16.06 -3.03 -16.00
C GLU A 274 -14.85 -3.97 -15.96
N GLU A 275 -14.83 -4.92 -15.01
CA GLU A 275 -13.79 -5.97 -14.90
C GLU A 275 -13.61 -6.78 -16.19
N THR A 276 -14.62 -6.80 -17.05
CA THR A 276 -14.68 -7.51 -18.33
C THR A 276 -14.08 -6.73 -19.49
N SER A 277 -13.57 -5.50 -19.27
CA SER A 277 -13.04 -4.67 -20.37
C SER A 277 -11.83 -5.34 -21.05
N PRO A 278 -11.71 -5.22 -22.40
CA PRO A 278 -10.57 -5.75 -23.14
C PRO A 278 -9.21 -5.26 -22.61
N GLU A 279 -9.14 -4.02 -22.15
CA GLU A 279 -7.94 -3.38 -21.60
C GLU A 279 -7.45 -4.11 -20.35
N PHE A 280 -8.36 -4.46 -19.43
CA PHE A 280 -8.02 -5.26 -18.25
C PHE A 280 -7.49 -6.64 -18.62
N GLY A 281 -8.08 -7.27 -19.64
CA GLY A 281 -7.59 -8.52 -20.20
C GLY A 281 -6.15 -8.41 -20.71
N ARG A 282 -5.78 -7.30 -21.36
CA ARG A 282 -4.40 -7.05 -21.83
C ARG A 282 -3.42 -6.92 -20.67
N PHE A 283 -3.75 -6.15 -19.63
CA PHE A 283 -2.90 -6.01 -18.44
C PHE A 283 -2.69 -7.34 -17.73
N SER A 284 -3.77 -8.10 -17.52
CA SER A 284 -3.72 -9.40 -16.86
C SER A 284 -2.86 -10.41 -17.64
N LYS A 285 -2.95 -10.45 -18.98
CA LYS A 285 -2.06 -11.26 -19.83
C LYS A 285 -0.59 -10.86 -19.66
N PHE A 286 -0.30 -9.56 -19.64
CA PHE A 286 1.06 -9.07 -19.47
C PHE A 286 1.62 -9.40 -18.09
N PHE A 287 0.83 -9.27 -17.02
CA PHE A 287 1.26 -9.61 -15.66
C PHE A 287 1.61 -11.10 -15.52
N ARG A 288 0.80 -12.00 -16.08
CA ARG A 288 1.14 -13.43 -16.13
C ARG A 288 2.38 -13.72 -16.95
N PHE A 289 2.55 -13.02 -18.07
CA PHE A 289 3.75 -13.16 -18.89
C PHE A 289 5.00 -12.79 -18.09
N VAL A 290 5.04 -11.61 -17.47
CA VAL A 290 6.23 -11.18 -16.72
C VAL A 290 6.52 -12.09 -15.52
N GLU A 291 5.48 -12.60 -14.84
CA GLU A 291 5.62 -13.54 -13.73
C GLU A 291 6.17 -14.90 -14.19
N SER A 292 5.86 -15.32 -15.41
CA SER A 292 6.32 -16.60 -15.98
C SER A 292 7.79 -16.58 -16.43
N LEU A 293 8.43 -15.42 -16.50
CA LEU A 293 9.81 -15.31 -17.00
C LEU A 293 10.81 -15.82 -15.96
N PRO A 294 11.66 -16.81 -16.29
CA PRO A 294 12.74 -17.23 -15.41
C PRO A 294 13.83 -16.15 -15.32
N SER A 295 14.75 -16.27 -14.34
CA SER A 295 15.91 -15.37 -14.25
C SER A 295 16.79 -15.43 -15.50
N GLU A 296 16.99 -16.61 -16.08
CA GLU A 296 17.68 -16.77 -17.36
C GLU A 296 16.68 -16.81 -18.53
N ASN A 297 16.03 -15.68 -18.81
CA ASN A 297 14.94 -15.60 -19.79
C ASN A 297 15.39 -15.46 -21.26
N GLY A 298 16.70 -15.30 -21.51
CA GLY A 298 17.26 -15.11 -22.85
C GLY A 298 17.01 -13.74 -23.47
N LEU A 299 16.50 -12.76 -22.71
CA LEU A 299 16.21 -11.40 -23.17
C LEU A 299 17.44 -10.51 -23.00
N SER A 300 18.47 -10.67 -23.83
CA SER A 300 19.72 -9.91 -23.67
C SER A 300 19.65 -8.48 -24.21
N ARG A 301 18.71 -8.21 -25.13
CA ARG A 301 18.44 -6.91 -25.75
C ARG A 301 16.95 -6.54 -25.67
N LEU A 302 16.64 -5.25 -25.79
CA LEU A 302 15.25 -4.79 -25.78
C LEU A 302 14.44 -5.31 -26.96
N GLU A 303 15.09 -5.53 -28.12
CA GLU A 303 14.46 -6.12 -29.30
C GLU A 303 14.01 -7.56 -29.04
N ASP A 304 14.69 -8.30 -28.15
CA ASP A 304 14.28 -9.64 -27.76
C ASP A 304 13.02 -9.60 -26.89
N VAL A 305 12.86 -8.56 -26.06
CA VAL A 305 11.64 -8.31 -25.28
C VAL A 305 10.46 -7.99 -26.21
N ASP A 306 10.63 -7.05 -27.14
CA ASP A 306 9.59 -6.70 -28.13
C ASP A 306 9.15 -7.91 -28.95
N ARG A 307 10.11 -8.72 -29.41
CA ARG A 307 9.84 -9.94 -30.17
C ARG A 307 8.97 -10.93 -29.39
N LYS A 308 9.26 -11.17 -28.10
CA LYS A 308 8.40 -12.04 -27.26
C LYS A 308 7.03 -11.43 -27.03
N LEU A 309 6.96 -10.12 -26.80
CA LEU A 309 5.69 -9.45 -26.54
C LEU A 309 4.79 -9.37 -27.77
N LYS A 310 5.33 -9.49 -28.99
CA LYS A 310 4.55 -9.47 -30.23
C LYS A 310 3.51 -10.60 -30.31
N GLU A 311 3.76 -11.73 -29.65
CA GLU A 311 2.82 -12.85 -29.56
C GLU A 311 1.65 -12.56 -28.61
N LEU A 312 1.85 -11.66 -27.65
CA LEU A 312 0.84 -11.27 -26.65
C LEU A 312 0.06 -10.02 -27.06
N GLU A 313 0.71 -9.12 -27.78
CA GLU A 313 0.21 -7.79 -28.09
C GLU A 313 0.59 -7.37 -29.52
N SER A 314 -0.41 -7.27 -30.40
CA SER A 314 -0.23 -6.89 -31.79
C SER A 314 -0.01 -5.39 -31.97
N ASP A 315 -0.61 -4.55 -31.12
CA ASP A 315 -0.48 -3.10 -31.19
C ASP A 315 0.96 -2.68 -30.89
N ALA A 316 1.64 -2.11 -31.89
CA ALA A 316 3.06 -1.75 -31.77
C ALA A 316 3.31 -0.61 -30.77
N THR A 317 2.36 0.31 -30.61
CA THR A 317 2.48 1.44 -29.69
C THR A 317 2.33 0.96 -28.25
N PHE A 318 1.29 0.17 -27.96
CA PHE A 318 1.09 -0.41 -26.64
C PHE A 318 2.20 -1.42 -26.30
N ARG A 319 2.68 -2.21 -27.26
CA ARG A 319 3.81 -3.10 -27.02
C ARG A 319 5.09 -2.35 -26.64
N LYS A 320 5.40 -1.22 -27.28
CA LYS A 320 6.53 -0.35 -26.85
C LYS A 320 6.35 0.15 -25.42
N PHE A 321 5.13 0.50 -25.03
CA PHE A 321 4.80 0.84 -23.65
C PHE A 321 5.05 -0.33 -22.68
N LEU A 322 4.67 -1.57 -23.05
CA LEU A 322 4.98 -2.77 -22.27
C LEU A 322 6.49 -3.04 -22.16
N VAL A 323 7.25 -2.87 -23.25
CA VAL A 323 8.71 -3.02 -23.27
C VAL A 323 9.38 -2.05 -22.27
N SER A 324 8.83 -0.86 -22.06
CA SER A 324 9.37 0.13 -21.11
C SER A 324 9.39 -0.35 -19.64
N ASN A 325 8.61 -1.40 -19.33
CA ASN A 325 8.57 -2.03 -18.02
C ASN A 325 9.70 -3.06 -17.82
N PHE A 326 10.61 -3.21 -18.77
CA PHE A 326 11.81 -4.01 -18.62
C PHE A 326 13.04 -3.14 -18.37
N GLY A 327 13.95 -3.64 -17.56
CA GLY A 327 15.23 -3.00 -17.23
C GLY A 327 16.31 -4.04 -17.00
N LYS A 328 17.57 -3.60 -17.02
CA LYS A 328 18.72 -4.48 -16.80
C LYS A 328 19.65 -3.80 -15.80
N HIS A 329 19.96 -4.47 -14.68
CA HIS A 329 21.01 -3.96 -13.79
C HIS A 329 22.37 -4.13 -14.45
N LYS A 330 23.36 -3.33 -14.03
CA LYS A 330 24.70 -3.31 -14.66
C LYS A 330 25.40 -4.68 -14.67
N SER A 331 25.10 -5.53 -13.69
CA SER A 331 25.64 -6.89 -13.56
C SER A 331 24.87 -7.95 -14.34
N ASP A 332 23.67 -7.63 -14.82
CA ASP A 332 22.75 -8.63 -15.35
C ASP A 332 22.99 -8.81 -16.85
N SER A 333 22.90 -10.06 -17.29
CA SER A 333 23.00 -10.41 -18.70
C SER A 333 21.67 -10.23 -19.44
N PHE A 334 20.55 -10.22 -18.71
CA PHE A 334 19.20 -10.21 -19.25
C PHE A 334 18.36 -9.03 -18.73
N TYR A 335 17.39 -8.61 -19.53
CA TYR A 335 16.35 -7.69 -19.13
C TYR A 335 15.32 -8.40 -18.25
N HIS A 336 14.96 -7.75 -17.15
CA HIS A 336 13.98 -8.22 -16.18
C HIS A 336 12.81 -7.24 -16.09
N PRO A 337 11.60 -7.74 -15.78
CA PRO A 337 10.48 -6.89 -15.43
C PRO A 337 10.84 -6.02 -14.22
N LYS A 338 10.55 -4.73 -14.30
CA LYS A 338 10.68 -3.78 -13.19
C LYS A 338 9.41 -3.69 -12.34
N ILE A 339 8.44 -4.56 -12.63
CA ILE A 339 7.14 -4.59 -11.96
C ILE A 339 6.94 -5.95 -11.29
N PRO A 340 6.23 -6.02 -10.16
CA PRO A 340 5.86 -7.27 -9.52
C PRO A 340 4.57 -7.80 -10.15
N GLY A 341 4.70 -8.64 -11.20
CA GLY A 341 3.59 -9.17 -11.99
C GLY A 341 2.45 -9.72 -11.15
N LYS A 342 2.75 -10.66 -10.24
CA LYS A 342 1.74 -11.26 -9.35
C LYS A 342 1.01 -10.23 -8.48
N VAL A 343 1.73 -9.28 -7.88
CA VAL A 343 1.15 -8.27 -6.97
C VAL A 343 0.19 -7.37 -7.74
N LEU A 344 0.58 -6.93 -8.94
CA LEU A 344 -0.27 -6.08 -9.77
C LEU A 344 -1.49 -6.85 -10.29
N GLU A 345 -1.32 -8.11 -10.71
CA GLU A 345 -2.45 -8.97 -11.12
C GLU A 345 -3.48 -9.12 -10.00
N ASP A 346 -3.03 -9.43 -8.78
CA ASP A 346 -3.90 -9.57 -7.60
C ASP A 346 -4.63 -8.28 -7.23
N SER A 347 -4.04 -7.13 -7.57
CA SER A 347 -4.56 -5.82 -7.19
C SER A 347 -5.50 -5.22 -8.24
N LEU A 348 -5.51 -5.71 -9.49
CA LEU A 348 -6.29 -5.18 -10.60
C LEU A 348 -7.76 -4.94 -10.24
N LYS A 349 -8.39 -5.93 -9.58
CA LYS A 349 -9.79 -5.82 -9.16
C LYS A 349 -10.03 -4.63 -8.22
N SER A 350 -9.14 -4.44 -7.25
CA SER A 350 -9.25 -3.31 -6.30
C SER A 350 -8.98 -1.95 -6.94
N LEU A 351 -8.21 -1.90 -8.03
CA LEU A 351 -7.93 -0.65 -8.77
C LEU A 351 -9.11 -0.22 -9.66
N ILE A 352 -10.01 -1.14 -10.02
CA ILE A 352 -11.25 -0.78 -10.72
C ILE A 352 -12.21 -0.07 -9.79
N GLU A 353 -12.18 -0.39 -8.50
CA GLU A 353 -13.01 0.24 -7.49
C GLU A 353 -12.51 1.65 -7.14
N PHE A 354 -13.33 2.39 -6.41
CA PHE A 354 -12.93 3.61 -5.71
C PHE A 354 -13.51 3.57 -4.30
N ASP A 355 -12.98 2.63 -3.50
CA ASP A 355 -13.44 2.40 -2.14
C ASP A 355 -12.79 3.42 -1.18
N VAL A 356 -13.58 4.44 -0.84
CA VAL A 356 -13.21 5.51 0.09
C VAL A 356 -14.28 5.65 1.16
N ASP A 357 -13.88 6.15 2.33
CA ASP A 357 -14.80 6.47 3.41
C ASP A 357 -15.90 7.43 2.90
N PRO A 358 -17.19 7.06 3.00
CA PRO A 358 -18.31 7.89 2.56
C PRO A 358 -18.32 9.31 3.15
N GLY A 359 -17.69 9.53 4.30
CA GLY A 359 -17.61 10.84 4.94
C GLY A 359 -16.49 11.74 4.44
N LYS A 360 -15.59 11.27 3.58
CA LYS A 360 -14.51 12.09 3.03
C LYS A 360 -15.01 12.92 1.85
N ILE A 361 -14.84 14.23 1.95
CA ILE A 361 -15.17 15.18 0.91
C ILE A 361 -13.94 16.05 0.66
N TYR A 362 -13.59 16.24 -0.60
CA TYR A 362 -12.60 17.20 -1.05
C TYR A 362 -13.32 18.38 -1.71
N SER A 363 -13.33 19.51 -1.02
CA SER A 363 -14.01 20.73 -1.49
C SER A 363 -13.17 21.57 -2.46
N GLY A 364 -11.93 21.18 -2.74
CA GLY A 364 -11.14 21.86 -3.76
C GLY A 364 -11.59 21.50 -5.18
N PRO A 365 -11.07 22.20 -6.20
CA PRO A 365 -11.47 21.99 -7.59
C PRO A 365 -10.92 20.68 -8.16
N LEU A 366 -11.76 19.97 -8.92
CA LEU A 366 -11.42 18.77 -9.69
C LEU A 366 -11.69 19.00 -11.18
N LEU A 367 -10.69 18.82 -12.04
CA LEU A 367 -10.89 18.69 -13.49
C LEU A 367 -10.88 17.22 -13.90
N ILE A 368 -11.93 16.79 -14.58
CA ILE A 368 -12.00 15.49 -15.25
C ILE A 368 -11.73 15.69 -16.74
N ILE A 369 -10.57 15.25 -17.22
CA ILE A 369 -10.27 15.17 -18.64
C ILE A 369 -10.78 13.82 -19.14
N ARG A 370 -11.81 13.82 -19.98
CA ARG A 370 -12.46 12.63 -20.53
C ARG A 370 -11.97 12.36 -21.96
N ALA A 371 -11.48 11.15 -22.22
CA ALA A 371 -11.10 10.74 -23.57
C ALA A 371 -12.30 10.10 -24.28
N LEU A 372 -12.75 10.69 -25.39
CA LEU A 372 -13.98 10.26 -26.07
C LEU A 372 -13.85 8.91 -26.80
N ASN A 373 -12.63 8.51 -27.18
CA ASN A 373 -12.36 7.22 -27.83
C ASN A 373 -11.78 6.21 -26.83
N SER A 374 -12.23 6.28 -25.57
CA SER A 374 -11.77 5.44 -24.47
C SER A 374 -12.96 4.81 -23.74
N PRO A 375 -12.90 3.53 -23.36
CA PRO A 375 -13.96 2.89 -22.58
C PRO A 375 -13.87 3.23 -21.08
N PHE A 376 -12.84 3.97 -20.65
CA PHE A 376 -12.69 4.34 -19.25
C PHE A 376 -13.75 5.38 -18.88
N VAL A 377 -13.70 6.63 -19.36
CA VAL A 377 -14.70 7.61 -18.92
C VAL A 377 -15.82 7.76 -19.94
N GLY A 378 -16.94 7.08 -19.69
CA GLY A 378 -18.17 7.22 -20.47
C GLY A 378 -18.98 8.48 -20.10
N THR A 379 -20.30 8.33 -19.97
CA THR A 379 -21.14 9.37 -19.39
C THR A 379 -20.79 9.55 -17.91
N VAL A 380 -20.46 10.77 -17.51
CA VAL A 380 -20.10 11.07 -16.12
C VAL A 380 -21.35 11.02 -15.25
N ASP A 381 -21.41 10.07 -14.32
CA ASP A 381 -22.39 10.04 -13.23
C ASP A 381 -22.08 11.17 -12.23
N ARG A 382 -22.74 12.32 -12.41
CA ARG A 382 -22.51 13.51 -11.57
C ARG A 382 -22.79 13.24 -10.09
N PRO A 383 -23.93 12.65 -9.67
CA PRO A 383 -24.16 12.30 -8.27
C PRO A 383 -23.04 11.44 -7.64
N ALA A 384 -22.48 10.48 -8.40
CA ALA A 384 -21.38 9.67 -7.91
C ALA A 384 -20.09 10.47 -7.70
N VAL A 385 -19.79 11.44 -8.57
CA VAL A 385 -18.64 12.36 -8.39
C VAL A 385 -18.87 13.29 -7.21
N GLU A 386 -20.03 13.94 -7.15
CA GLU A 386 -20.38 14.98 -6.15
C GLU A 386 -20.38 14.45 -4.72
N LYS A 387 -20.57 13.12 -4.53
CA LYS A 387 -20.44 12.45 -3.23
C LYS A 387 -19.10 12.77 -2.53
N HIS A 388 -18.02 12.89 -3.30
CA HIS A 388 -16.67 13.12 -2.77
C HIS A 388 -16.02 14.40 -3.30
N PHE A 389 -16.46 14.89 -4.46
CA PHE A 389 -15.87 16.02 -5.19
C PHE A 389 -16.99 16.95 -5.70
N PRO A 390 -17.58 17.79 -4.83
CA PRO A 390 -18.70 18.66 -5.21
C PRO A 390 -18.34 19.75 -6.22
N ASN A 391 -17.06 20.12 -6.31
CA ASN A 391 -16.57 21.17 -7.19
C ASN A 391 -15.76 20.54 -8.33
N PHE A 392 -16.42 20.19 -9.42
CA PHE A 392 -15.74 19.57 -10.56
C PHE A 392 -16.19 20.08 -11.93
N ASP A 393 -15.25 20.10 -12.85
CA ASP A 393 -15.44 20.36 -14.27
C ASP A 393 -15.13 19.11 -15.09
N VAL A 394 -15.67 19.05 -16.31
CA VAL A 394 -15.37 18.00 -17.28
C VAL A 394 -14.96 18.65 -18.60
N VAL A 395 -13.85 18.19 -19.17
CA VAL A 395 -13.41 18.59 -20.51
C VAL A 395 -13.19 17.36 -21.38
N ASP A 396 -13.70 17.41 -22.61
CA ASP A 396 -13.66 16.31 -23.54
C ASP A 396 -12.48 16.43 -24.51
N PHE A 397 -11.81 15.30 -24.73
CA PHE A 397 -10.72 15.17 -25.69
C PHE A 397 -11.07 14.09 -26.71
N ASN A 398 -10.96 14.40 -28.00
CA ASN A 398 -11.15 13.43 -29.08
C ASN A 398 -9.89 12.56 -29.27
N THR A 399 -9.53 11.82 -28.23
CA THR A 399 -8.32 10.99 -28.13
C THR A 399 -8.69 9.59 -27.62
N THR A 400 -7.75 8.66 -27.74
CA THR A 400 -7.82 7.38 -27.02
C THR A 400 -7.52 7.59 -25.53
N HIS A 401 -7.46 6.50 -24.75
CA HIS A 401 -7.02 6.53 -23.35
C HIS A 401 -5.68 7.24 -23.13
N TRP A 402 -4.85 7.38 -24.17
CA TRP A 402 -3.51 7.98 -24.11
C TRP A 402 -3.52 9.47 -24.46
N VAL A 403 -4.39 10.26 -23.80
CA VAL A 403 -4.59 11.70 -24.06
C VAL A 403 -3.29 12.48 -24.28
N ILE A 404 -2.29 12.25 -23.42
CA ILE A 404 -1.01 12.97 -23.47
C ILE A 404 -0.19 12.58 -24.70
N SER A 405 -0.25 11.31 -25.12
CA SER A 405 0.44 10.83 -26.33
C SER A 405 -0.29 11.25 -27.61
N ASP A 406 -1.61 11.27 -27.57
CA ASP A 406 -2.46 11.60 -28.72
C ASP A 406 -2.54 13.11 -28.99
N ASP A 407 -2.62 13.93 -27.93
CA ASP A 407 -2.72 15.39 -28.01
C ASP A 407 -2.08 16.08 -26.79
N GLU A 408 -0.74 16.06 -26.73
CA GLU A 408 -0.01 16.71 -25.64
C GLU A 408 -0.24 18.23 -25.59
N ALA A 409 -0.29 18.89 -26.75
CA ALA A 409 -0.42 20.33 -26.84
C ALA A 409 -1.79 20.81 -26.35
N GLY A 410 -2.86 20.10 -26.73
CA GLY A 410 -4.21 20.33 -26.21
C GLY A 410 -4.29 20.05 -24.72
N PHE A 411 -3.69 18.95 -24.25
CA PHE A 411 -3.64 18.60 -22.82
C PHE A 411 -2.99 19.72 -21.99
N VAL A 412 -1.78 20.15 -22.37
CA VAL A 412 -1.05 21.23 -21.68
C VAL A 412 -1.85 22.53 -21.68
N SER A 413 -2.49 22.87 -22.81
CA SER A 413 -3.30 24.08 -22.92
C SER A 413 -4.53 24.04 -22.04
N ALA A 414 -5.24 22.90 -22.01
CA ALA A 414 -6.41 22.71 -21.15
C ALA A 414 -6.06 22.82 -19.67
N VAL A 415 -4.97 22.16 -19.22
CA VAL A 415 -4.48 22.26 -17.84
C VAL A 415 -4.15 23.71 -17.49
N LYS A 416 -3.41 24.42 -18.36
CA LYS A 416 -3.02 25.80 -18.12
C LYS A 416 -4.22 26.72 -17.99
N ASN A 417 -5.15 26.66 -18.94
CA ASN A 417 -6.32 27.53 -18.98
C ASN A 417 -7.25 27.25 -17.79
N TRP A 418 -7.49 25.97 -17.48
CA TRP A 418 -8.33 25.62 -16.35
C TRP A 418 -7.74 26.11 -15.02
N LEU A 419 -6.42 25.96 -14.82
CA LEU A 419 -5.74 26.43 -13.61
C LEU A 419 -5.74 27.97 -13.48
N SER A 420 -5.71 28.71 -14.59
CA SER A 420 -5.78 30.18 -14.52
C SER A 420 -7.14 30.71 -14.06
N ASP A 421 -8.18 29.88 -14.18
CA ASP A 421 -9.54 30.23 -13.77
C ASP A 421 -9.82 29.86 -12.30
N GLN A 422 -8.91 29.12 -11.64
CA GLN A 422 -9.06 28.70 -10.25
C GLN A 422 -8.48 29.71 -9.27
N ASP A 423 -9.21 29.98 -8.18
CA ASP A 423 -8.65 30.69 -7.02
C ASP A 423 -7.88 29.70 -6.13
N LEU A 424 -6.59 29.54 -6.41
CA LEU A 424 -5.70 28.63 -5.70
C LEU A 424 -4.96 29.29 -4.53
N ALA A 425 -5.27 30.55 -4.20
CA ALA A 425 -4.59 31.32 -3.16
C ALA A 425 -5.11 31.03 -1.73
N GLY A 426 -6.07 30.10 -1.59
CA GLY A 426 -6.70 29.70 -0.33
C GLY A 426 -5.80 28.99 0.67
#